data_AF-A0A971CGL0-F1
#
_entry.id   AF-A0A971CGL0-F1
#
_cell.length_a   1.000
_cell.length_b   1.000
_cell.length_c   1.000
_cell.angle_alpha   90.00
_cell.angle_beta   90.00
_cell.angle_gamma   90.00
#
_symmetry.space_group_name_H-M   'P 1'
#
loop_
_entity.id
_entity.type
_entity.pdbx_description
1 polymer ?
#
loop_
_entity_poly.entity_id
_entity_poly.type
_entity_poly.pdbx_seq_one_letter_code
_entity_poly.pdbx_strand_id
1 'polypeptide(L)'
;MERFNTLMEAAEFSATRCTSWSFATSNDRYDVKGLLVLAETSDSEDPIDEDSFYVVSPAGAIGLCEDGESIDWLLLPNPDAGQTRPEAYTAAPQINFCSKCGNPVTPGARFCGKCGNRL
;
A
#
# COMPACT_ATOMS: atom_id res chain seq x y z
N MET A 1 8.70 -9.44 -6.83
CA MET A 1 9.09 -8.02 -6.89
C MET A 1 10.32 -7.98 -7.76
N GLU A 2 10.32 -7.14 -8.78
CA GLU A 2 11.45 -6.97 -9.70
C GLU A 2 12.21 -5.72 -9.30
N ARG A 3 13.54 -5.76 -9.42
CA ARG A 3 14.45 -4.69 -8.98
C ARG A 3 15.06 -4.05 -10.21
N PHE A 4 15.12 -2.72 -10.22
CA PHE A 4 15.62 -1.91 -11.32
C PHE A 4 16.60 -0.87 -10.80
N ASN A 5 17.53 -0.48 -11.67
CA ASN A 5 18.59 0.49 -11.39
C ASN A 5 18.23 1.91 -11.88
N THR A 6 17.13 2.06 -12.63
CA THR A 6 16.60 3.35 -13.09
C THR A 6 15.11 3.43 -12.83
N LEU A 7 14.59 4.64 -12.63
CA LEU A 7 13.15 4.85 -12.49
C LEU A 7 12.44 4.61 -13.83
N MET A 8 13.12 4.89 -14.94
CA MET A 8 12.61 4.65 -16.30
C MET A 8 12.27 3.17 -16.53
N GLU A 9 13.22 2.27 -16.30
CA GLU A 9 12.98 0.82 -16.48
C GLU A 9 11.85 0.32 -15.56
N ALA A 10 11.82 0.81 -14.32
CA ALA A 10 10.77 0.48 -13.37
C ALA A 10 9.39 1.00 -13.84
N ALA A 11 9.33 2.22 -14.39
CA ALA A 11 8.12 2.83 -14.91
C ALA A 11 7.60 2.12 -16.15
N GLU A 12 8.47 1.77 -17.10
CA GLU A 12 8.11 0.99 -18.29
C GLU A 12 7.56 -0.39 -17.90
N PHE A 13 8.27 -1.08 -17.00
CA PHE A 13 7.83 -2.39 -16.51
C PHE A 13 6.48 -2.28 -15.79
N SER A 14 6.31 -1.29 -14.92
CA SER A 14 5.06 -1.02 -14.22
C SER A 14 3.92 -0.68 -15.19
N ALA A 15 4.21 0.05 -16.27
CA ALA A 15 3.23 0.40 -17.30
C ALA A 15 2.68 -0.81 -18.07
N THR A 16 3.39 -1.95 -18.06
CA THR A 16 2.83 -3.21 -18.57
C THR A 16 1.76 -3.81 -17.67
N ARG A 17 1.69 -3.40 -16.40
CA ARG A 17 0.80 -3.93 -15.36
C ARG A 17 -0.32 -2.97 -14.97
N CYS A 18 -0.02 -1.68 -14.90
CA CYS A 18 -0.98 -0.62 -14.54
C CYS A 18 -0.85 0.58 -15.48
N THR A 19 -1.87 1.43 -15.47
CA THR A 19 -1.91 2.64 -16.32
C THR A 19 -2.03 3.94 -15.53
N SER A 20 -2.18 3.83 -14.20
CA SER A 20 -2.49 4.93 -13.29
C SER A 20 -1.78 4.66 -11.96
N TRP A 21 -1.13 5.69 -11.42
CA TRP A 21 -0.43 5.65 -10.13
C TRP A 21 -0.76 6.89 -9.32
N SER A 22 -0.69 6.73 -8.00
CA SER A 22 -0.78 7.83 -7.04
C SER A 22 0.37 7.75 -6.07
N PHE A 23 0.88 8.92 -5.70
CA PHE A 23 1.93 9.00 -4.69
C PHE A 23 1.40 8.55 -3.32
N ALA A 24 2.20 7.85 -2.52
CA ALA A 24 1.76 7.38 -1.21
C ALA A 24 1.71 8.52 -0.17
N THR A 25 2.63 9.49 -0.28
CA THR A 25 2.77 10.62 0.65
C THR A 25 2.08 11.90 0.18
N SER A 26 1.62 11.95 -1.08
CA SER A 26 0.94 13.09 -1.69
C SER A 26 -0.28 12.65 -2.50
N ASN A 27 -1.21 13.56 -2.77
CA ASN A 27 -2.42 13.25 -3.53
C ASN A 27 -2.23 13.39 -5.07
N ASP A 28 -0.98 13.42 -5.52
CA ASP A 28 -0.60 13.49 -6.93
C ASP A 28 -0.89 12.18 -7.65
N ARG A 29 -1.39 12.30 -8.88
CA ARG A 29 -1.74 11.18 -9.75
C ARG A 29 -0.98 11.28 -11.05
N TYR A 30 -0.52 10.15 -11.54
CA TYR A 30 0.28 10.02 -12.74
C TYR A 30 -0.35 8.97 -13.65
N ASP A 31 -0.66 9.36 -14.89
CA ASP A 31 -0.90 8.42 -15.98
C ASP A 31 0.42 7.87 -16.52
N VAL A 32 0.37 6.86 -17.40
CA VAL A 32 1.56 6.27 -18.06
C VAL A 32 2.54 7.33 -18.58
N LYS A 33 2.05 8.35 -19.30
CA LYS A 33 2.90 9.43 -19.80
C LYS A 33 3.50 10.28 -18.68
N GLY A 34 2.71 10.60 -17.66
CA GLY A 34 3.18 11.41 -16.52
C GLY A 34 4.26 10.68 -15.73
N LEU A 35 4.10 9.36 -15.56
CA LEU A 35 5.08 8.52 -14.89
C LEU A 35 6.39 8.44 -15.67
N LEU A 36 6.34 8.24 -16.99
CA LEU A 36 7.54 8.19 -17.84
C LEU A 36 8.31 9.52 -17.84
N VAL A 37 7.61 10.66 -17.87
CA VAL A 37 8.24 11.98 -17.79
C VAL A 37 8.87 12.22 -16.42
N LEU A 38 8.17 11.81 -15.34
CA LEU A 38 8.70 11.88 -13.99
C LEU A 38 9.96 11.02 -13.85
N ALA A 39 9.94 9.81 -14.42
CA ALA A 39 11.07 8.89 -14.44
C ALA A 39 12.29 9.50 -15.15
N GLU A 40 12.10 10.02 -16.36
CA GLU A 40 13.17 10.68 -17.14
C GLU A 40 13.79 11.85 -16.38
N THR A 41 12.95 12.66 -15.74
CA THR A 41 13.37 13.83 -14.99
C THR A 41 14.16 13.40 -13.74
N SER A 42 13.66 12.42 -13.00
CA SER A 42 14.32 11.91 -11.79
C SER A 42 15.67 11.26 -12.11
N ASP A 43 15.75 10.38 -13.12
CA ASP A 43 17.00 9.73 -13.51
C ASP A 43 18.05 10.75 -14.01
N SER A 44 17.62 11.89 -14.55
CA SER A 44 18.51 12.95 -15.04
C SER A 44 18.98 13.93 -13.94
N GLU A 45 18.11 14.26 -12.99
CA GLU A 45 18.39 15.25 -11.94
C GLU A 45 19.03 14.63 -10.70
N ASP A 46 18.57 13.46 -10.27
CA ASP A 46 19.01 12.76 -9.06
C ASP A 46 19.21 11.27 -9.36
N PRO A 47 20.34 10.88 -10.00
CA PRO A 47 20.65 9.48 -10.22
C PRO A 47 20.79 8.78 -8.87
N ILE A 48 20.17 7.60 -8.77
CA ILE A 48 20.24 6.82 -7.54
C ILE A 48 21.68 6.37 -7.23
N ASP A 49 22.00 6.31 -5.94
CA ASP A 49 23.29 5.81 -5.46
C ASP A 49 23.49 4.32 -5.78
N GLU A 50 24.74 3.83 -5.76
CA GLU A 50 25.09 2.45 -6.17
C GLU A 50 24.38 1.37 -5.31
N ASP A 51 24.05 1.72 -4.06
CA ASP A 51 23.34 0.86 -3.10
C ASP A 51 21.81 1.03 -3.13
N SER A 52 21.30 1.97 -3.93
CA SER A 52 19.87 2.27 -4.06
C SER A 52 19.25 1.53 -5.24
N PHE A 53 17.99 1.12 -5.10
CA PHE A 53 17.29 0.40 -6.16
C PHE A 53 15.79 0.68 -6.14
N TYR A 54 15.19 0.68 -7.33
CA TYR A 54 13.75 0.69 -7.49
C TYR A 54 13.18 -0.71 -7.42
N VAL A 55 12.05 -0.88 -6.74
CA VAL A 55 11.31 -2.13 -6.67
C VAL A 55 9.94 -1.98 -7.31
N VAL A 56 9.60 -2.89 -8.22
CA VAL A 56 8.26 -2.98 -8.78
C VAL A 56 7.54 -4.20 -8.21
N SER A 57 6.42 -3.94 -7.56
CA SER A 57 5.51 -4.97 -7.07
C SER A 57 4.73 -5.60 -8.24
N PRO A 58 4.26 -6.86 -8.11
CA PRO A 58 3.45 -7.50 -9.14
C PRO A 58 2.13 -6.75 -9.43
N ALA A 59 1.68 -5.92 -8.49
CA ALA A 59 0.54 -5.02 -8.63
C ALA A 59 0.85 -3.74 -9.41
N GLY A 60 2.11 -3.45 -9.76
CA GLY A 60 2.54 -2.19 -10.42
C GLY A 60 2.96 -1.08 -9.44
N ALA A 61 3.16 -1.37 -8.16
CA ALA A 61 3.68 -0.38 -7.21
C ALA A 61 5.17 -0.18 -7.40
N ILE A 62 5.63 1.06 -7.42
CA ILE A 62 7.04 1.40 -7.60
C ILE A 62 7.54 2.01 -6.30
N GLY A 63 8.57 1.43 -5.69
CA GLY A 63 9.22 1.99 -4.49
C GLY A 63 10.69 2.26 -4.75
N LEU A 64 11.24 3.34 -4.22
CA LEU A 64 12.68 3.55 -4.11
C LEU A 64 13.14 3.08 -2.74
N CYS A 65 14.15 2.21 -2.72
CA CYS A 65 14.80 1.78 -1.49
C CYS A 65 16.22 2.35 -1.47
N GLU A 66 16.48 3.22 -0.50
CA GLU A 66 17.80 3.74 -0.18
C GLU A 66 18.36 2.86 0.95
N ASP A 67 19.51 2.21 0.71
CA ASP A 67 20.23 1.34 1.67
C ASP A 67 19.52 0.03 2.08
N GLY A 68 18.35 -0.29 1.50
CA GLY A 68 17.66 -1.57 1.76
C GLY A 68 16.89 -1.66 3.08
N GLU A 69 16.87 -0.60 3.88
CA GLU A 69 16.25 -0.59 5.21
C GLU A 69 14.87 0.10 5.23
N SER A 70 14.56 1.00 4.27
CA SER A 70 13.27 1.68 4.18
C SER A 70 12.92 2.13 2.75
N ILE A 71 11.62 2.27 2.47
CA ILE A 71 11.11 2.84 1.22
C ILE A 71 10.86 4.33 1.48
N ASP A 72 11.69 5.20 0.92
CA ASP A 72 11.55 6.66 1.08
C ASP A 72 10.49 7.22 0.11
N TRP A 73 10.41 6.65 -1.09
CA TRP A 73 9.51 7.07 -2.15
C TRP A 73 8.65 5.90 -2.63
N LEU A 74 7.33 6.05 -2.62
CA LEU A 74 6.40 4.99 -3.02
C LEU A 74 5.28 5.53 -3.91
N LEU A 75 5.18 4.97 -5.11
CA LEU A 75 4.04 5.07 -6.00
C LEU A 75 3.17 3.83 -5.89
N LEU A 76 1.92 4.06 -5.51
CA LEU A 76 0.90 3.04 -5.48
C LEU A 76 0.21 3.02 -6.84
N PRO A 77 0.08 1.85 -7.47
CA PRO A 77 -0.72 1.73 -8.67
C PRO A 77 -2.16 1.98 -8.23
N ASN A 78 -2.84 2.89 -8.90
CA ASN A 78 -4.26 3.06 -8.71
C ASN A 78 -4.94 2.15 -9.74
N PRO A 79 -5.48 0.99 -9.34
CA PRO A 79 -6.35 0.23 -10.20
C PRO A 79 -7.65 1.05 -10.33
N ASP A 80 -7.75 1.95 -11.29
CA ASP A 80 -8.96 2.77 -11.47
C ASP A 80 -10.24 1.90 -11.41
N ALA A 81 -11.08 2.19 -10.41
CA ALA A 81 -12.55 2.14 -10.41
C ALA A 81 -13.28 0.87 -10.87
N GLY A 82 -12.63 -0.29 -10.98
CA GLY A 82 -13.25 -1.51 -11.53
C GLY A 82 -13.09 -2.78 -10.72
N GLN A 83 -12.17 -2.83 -9.76
CA GLN A 83 -12.08 -3.97 -8.86
C GLN A 83 -12.91 -3.66 -7.64
N THR A 84 -14.09 -4.29 -7.57
CA THR A 84 -14.83 -4.50 -6.34
C THR A 84 -13.82 -4.79 -5.25
N ARG A 85 -13.67 -3.83 -4.33
CA ARG A 85 -13.05 -4.01 -3.03
C ARG A 85 -13.47 -5.42 -2.57
N PRO A 86 -12.60 -6.43 -2.41
CA PRO A 86 -12.84 -7.31 -1.30
C PRO A 86 -12.72 -6.36 -0.12
N GLU A 87 -13.90 -5.97 0.35
CA GLU A 87 -14.23 -5.40 1.63
C GLU A 87 -13.79 -6.40 2.70
N ALA A 88 -12.48 -6.66 2.70
CA ALA A 88 -11.76 -7.56 3.55
C ALA A 88 -10.63 -6.79 4.24
N TYR A 89 -10.86 -5.50 4.49
CA TYR A 89 -10.84 -5.11 5.89
C TYR A 89 -12.04 -5.82 6.52
N THR A 90 -11.88 -7.12 6.79
CA THR A 90 -12.69 -7.78 7.80
C THR A 90 -12.47 -6.91 9.01
N ALA A 91 -13.45 -6.06 9.32
CA ALA A 91 -13.56 -5.43 10.60
C ALA A 91 -13.32 -6.57 11.57
N ALA A 92 -12.15 -6.55 12.24
CA ALA A 92 -11.87 -7.49 13.29
C ALA A 92 -13.15 -7.52 14.14
N PRO A 93 -13.70 -8.71 14.46
CA PRO A 93 -14.88 -8.75 15.31
C PRO A 93 -14.52 -7.89 16.50
N GLN A 94 -15.26 -6.79 16.66
CA GLN A 94 -15.09 -5.88 17.77
C GLN A 94 -15.55 -6.67 18.99
N ILE A 95 -14.61 -7.46 19.51
CA ILE A 95 -14.75 -8.31 20.67
C ILE A 95 -14.90 -7.31 21.81
N ASN A 96 -16.15 -7.07 22.17
CA ASN A 96 -16.44 -6.27 23.35
C ASN A 96 -15.95 -7.08 24.56
N PHE A 97 -15.52 -6.38 25.60
CA PHE A 97 -15.15 -7.01 26.86
C PHE A 97 -16.18 -6.62 27.91
N CYS A 98 -16.54 -7.57 28.77
CA CYS A 98 -17.44 -7.27 29.88
C CYS A 98 -16.76 -6.30 30.86
N SER A 99 -17.35 -5.12 31.09
CA SER A 99 -16.80 -4.10 32.01
C SER A 99 -16.65 -4.58 33.46
N LYS A 100 -17.27 -5.72 33.82
CA LYS A 100 -17.28 -6.29 35.18
C LYS A 100 -16.21 -7.37 35.40
N CYS A 101 -15.89 -8.17 34.37
CA CYS A 101 -15.00 -9.34 34.50
C CYS A 101 -13.91 -9.40 33.43
N GLY A 102 -13.86 -8.42 32.52
CA GLY A 102 -12.87 -8.30 31.46
C GLY A 102 -12.89 -9.43 30.43
N ASN A 103 -13.90 -10.31 30.43
CA ASN A 103 -13.94 -11.42 29.49
C ASN A 103 -14.52 -10.99 28.14
N PRO A 104 -14.00 -11.56 27.04
CA PRO A 104 -14.51 -11.29 25.70
C PRO A 104 -15.96 -11.74 25.63
N VAL A 105 -16.82 -10.88 25.09
CA VAL A 105 -18.24 -11.14 24.93
C VAL A 105 -18.58 -11.19 23.46
N THR A 106 -19.40 -12.16 23.10
CA THR A 106 -19.87 -12.33 21.73
C THR A 106 -20.74 -11.14 21.35
N PRO A 107 -20.52 -10.51 20.18
CA PRO A 107 -21.37 -9.42 19.70
C PRO A 107 -22.82 -9.92 19.59
N GLY A 108 -23.75 -9.24 20.28
CA GLY A 108 -25.17 -9.61 20.36
C GLY A 108 -25.59 -10.37 21.63
N ALA A 109 -24.66 -10.72 22.53
CA ALA A 109 -25.01 -11.31 23.82
C ALA A 109 -25.63 -10.27 24.77
N ARG A 110 -26.78 -10.60 25.39
CA ARG A 110 -27.46 -9.74 26.39
C ARG A 110 -26.84 -9.85 27.78
N PHE A 111 -26.10 -10.93 28.03
CA PHE A 111 -25.47 -11.25 29.32
C PHE A 111 -24.10 -11.88 29.08
N CYS A 112 -23.16 -11.63 30.00
CA CYS A 112 -21.84 -12.23 29.96
C CYS A 112 -21.92 -13.72 30.31
N GLY A 113 -21.43 -14.59 29.43
CA GLY A 113 -21.41 -16.04 29.67
C GLY A 113 -20.57 -16.48 30.87
N LYS A 114 -19.68 -15.63 31.37
CA LYS A 114 -18.80 -15.96 32.50
C LYS A 114 -19.26 -15.41 33.85
N CYS A 115 -19.78 -14.18 33.90
CA CYS A 115 -20.18 -13.54 35.16
C CYS A 115 -21.70 -13.30 35.28
N GLY A 116 -22.48 -13.59 34.24
CA GLY A 116 -23.93 -13.38 34.22
C GLY A 116 -24.37 -11.90 34.20
N ASN A 117 -23.43 -10.96 34.18
CA ASN A 117 -23.75 -9.54 34.17
C ASN A 117 -24.38 -9.13 32.83
N ARG A 118 -25.33 -8.20 32.86
CA ARG A 118 -25.88 -7.59 31.64
C ARG A 118 -24.77 -6.83 30.91
N LEU A 119 -24.63 -7.09 29.61
CA LEU A 119 -23.64 -6.46 28.72
C LEU A 119 -24.15 -5.15 28.14
#